data_AF-A0A2N9FZY0-F1
#
_entry.id   AF-A0A2N9FZY0-F1
#
_cell.length_a   1.000
_cell.length_b   1.000
_cell.length_c   1.000
_cell.angle_alpha   90.00
_cell.angle_beta   90.00
_cell.angle_gamma   90.00
#
_symmetry.space_group_name_H-M   'P 1'
#
loop_
_entity.id
_entity.type
_entity.pdbx_description
1 polymer ?
#
loop_
_entity_poly.entity_id
_entity_poly.type
_entity_poly.pdbx_seq_one_letter_code
_entity_poly.pdbx_strand_id
1 'polypeptide(L)'
;MADHLTPSSSVDELIARTESCSCADNQLPLLPNINQQNHNELSLIGKIISPCNFIPLVVKEIVEKAWKPSHPIQVTRMDRNIFQFSFGHEVDRHLAFNRRPWTIKGAHLVLKTWSLELTCQEIDFTFSTFWVQAHGLPMLWQGKENLHRIGQQAGRVLETDLVAEP
;
A
#
# COMPACT_ATOMS: atom_id res chain seq x y z
N MET A 1 -15.52 28.60 -54.82
CA MET A 1 -14.42 27.66 -54.53
C MET A 1 -14.35 27.53 -53.03
N ALA A 2 -14.85 26.41 -52.49
CA ALA A 2 -14.85 26.13 -51.07
C ALA A 2 -13.63 25.24 -50.77
N ASP A 3 -12.68 25.78 -50.02
CA ASP A 3 -11.58 25.00 -49.45
C ASP A 3 -12.13 24.21 -48.27
N HIS A 4 -12.44 22.94 -48.53
CA HIS A 4 -12.72 21.95 -47.51
C HIS A 4 -11.40 21.51 -46.86
N LEU A 5 -11.10 22.03 -45.67
CA LEU A 5 -10.15 21.42 -44.74
C LEU A 5 -10.74 20.08 -44.27
N THR A 6 -10.28 18.98 -44.87
CA THR A 6 -10.57 17.61 -44.43
C THR A 6 -9.77 17.29 -43.15
N PRO A 7 -10.40 16.96 -42.01
CA PRO A 7 -9.67 16.75 -40.74
C PRO A 7 -9.00 15.36 -40.61
N SER A 8 -8.75 14.62 -41.69
CA SER A 8 -8.44 13.18 -41.60
C SER A 8 -7.07 12.72 -42.09
N SER A 9 -6.29 13.53 -42.84
CA SER A 9 -4.93 13.09 -43.25
C SER A 9 -3.89 13.23 -42.14
N SER A 10 -4.14 14.11 -41.17
CA SER A 10 -3.15 14.50 -40.17
C SER A 10 -2.94 13.46 -39.08
N VAL A 11 -3.93 12.62 -38.74
CA VAL A 11 -3.83 11.70 -37.60
C VAL A 11 -3.21 10.37 -38.02
N ASP A 12 -3.63 9.80 -39.15
CA ASP A 12 -3.08 8.55 -39.67
C ASP A 12 -1.60 8.70 -40.04
N GLU A 13 -1.20 9.86 -40.57
CA GLU A 13 0.20 10.19 -40.84
C GLU A 13 1.02 10.28 -39.54
N LEU A 14 0.45 10.86 -38.47
CA LEU A 14 1.11 10.91 -37.16
C LEU A 14 1.26 9.50 -36.57
N ILE A 15 0.21 8.66 -36.64
CA ILE A 15 0.26 7.27 -36.17
C ILE A 15 1.37 6.51 -36.90
N ALA A 16 1.37 6.52 -38.25
CA ALA A 16 2.38 5.84 -39.06
C ALA A 16 3.81 6.31 -38.75
N ARG A 17 4.02 7.60 -38.47
CA ARG A 17 5.34 8.13 -38.07
C ARG A 17 5.74 7.66 -36.67
N THR A 18 4.79 7.49 -35.77
CA THR A 18 5.06 7.04 -34.38
C THR A 18 5.16 5.53 -34.21
N GLU A 19 4.71 4.72 -35.18
CA GLU A 19 4.83 3.24 -35.15
C GLU A 19 6.28 2.74 -35.02
N SER A 20 7.25 3.53 -35.51
CA SER A 20 8.69 3.24 -35.41
C SER A 20 9.38 3.94 -34.23
N CYS A 21 8.67 4.79 -33.50
CA CYS A 21 9.22 5.46 -32.32
C CYS A 21 9.23 4.50 -31.14
N SER A 22 10.25 3.65 -31.07
CA SER A 22 10.57 2.90 -29.87
C SER A 22 11.44 3.75 -28.95
N CYS A 23 10.95 4.08 -27.76
CA CYS A 23 11.78 4.68 -26.71
C CYS A 23 12.75 3.66 -26.08
N ALA A 24 12.79 2.41 -26.55
CA ALA A 24 13.60 1.37 -25.95
C ALA A 24 15.10 1.53 -26.22
N ASP A 25 15.49 2.17 -27.33
CA ASP A 25 16.90 2.25 -27.77
C ASP A 25 17.73 3.30 -27.00
N ASN A 26 17.07 4.19 -26.24
CA ASN A 26 17.71 5.23 -25.44
C ASN A 26 17.46 5.08 -23.93
N GLN A 27 17.21 3.85 -23.45
CA GLN A 27 17.04 3.62 -22.01
C GLN A 27 18.36 3.90 -21.27
N LEU A 28 18.37 4.99 -20.50
CA LEU A 28 19.48 5.32 -19.62
C LEU A 28 19.34 4.51 -18.33
N PRO A 29 20.28 3.61 -17.99
CA PRO A 29 20.24 2.91 -16.71
C PRO A 29 20.45 3.93 -15.59
N LEU A 30 19.43 4.09 -14.75
CA LEU A 30 19.50 4.98 -13.59
C LEU A 30 20.15 4.25 -12.42
N LEU A 31 21.13 4.89 -11.78
CA LEU A 31 21.76 4.35 -10.58
C LEU A 31 20.93 4.72 -9.35
N PRO A 32 20.62 3.78 -8.45
CA PRO A 32 19.89 4.07 -7.23
C PRO A 32 20.72 4.95 -6.29
N ASN A 33 20.06 5.86 -5.59
CA ASN A 33 20.71 6.65 -4.54
C ASN A 33 20.84 5.81 -3.26
N ILE A 34 22.01 5.18 -3.08
CA ILE A 34 22.31 4.25 -1.98
C ILE A 34 22.08 4.89 -0.60
N ASN A 35 22.34 6.19 -0.46
CA ASN A 35 22.21 6.90 0.83
C ASN A 35 20.76 6.99 1.33
N GLN A 36 19.77 6.88 0.43
CA GLN A 36 18.35 6.93 0.81
C GLN A 36 17.76 5.55 1.13
N GLN A 37 18.46 4.46 0.80
CA GLN A 37 17.92 3.10 0.95
C GLN A 37 17.72 2.74 2.43
N ASN A 38 18.70 3.07 3.28
CA ASN A 38 18.67 2.73 4.71
C ASN A 38 17.53 3.40 5.49
N HIS A 39 17.11 4.60 5.09
CA HIS A 39 16.01 5.31 5.77
C HIS A 39 14.62 4.72 5.43
N ASN A 40 14.51 4.03 4.30
CA ASN A 40 13.22 3.52 3.82
C ASN A 40 12.92 2.09 4.29
N GLU A 41 13.90 1.34 4.79
CA GLU A 41 13.65 0.04 5.43
C GLU A 41 12.72 0.18 6.66
N LEU A 42 12.85 1.29 7.37
CA LEU A 42 12.00 1.66 8.51
C LEU A 42 10.75 2.44 8.10
N SER A 43 10.36 2.44 6.83
CA SER A 43 9.17 3.15 6.34
C SER A 43 8.02 2.22 5.97
N LEU A 44 6.79 2.68 6.24
CA LEU A 44 5.55 2.13 5.71
C LEU A 44 4.84 3.17 4.85
N ILE A 45 4.06 2.71 3.89
CA ILE A 45 3.14 3.54 3.12
C ILE A 45 1.71 3.15 3.45
N GLY A 46 0.85 4.13 3.64
CA GLY A 46 -0.55 3.87 3.92
C GLY A 46 -1.49 4.78 3.15
N LYS A 47 -2.58 4.20 2.66
CA LYS A 47 -3.69 4.93 2.05
C LYS A 47 -4.92 4.88 2.95
N ILE A 48 -5.46 6.05 3.29
CA ILE A 48 -6.72 6.17 4.01
C ILE A 48 -7.87 6.12 3.00
N ILE A 49 -8.73 5.11 3.11
CA ILE A 49 -9.87 4.92 2.20
C ILE A 49 -11.04 5.78 2.70
N SER A 50 -11.11 7.00 2.17
CA SER A 50 -12.13 7.99 2.54
C SER A 50 -12.33 9.03 1.42
N PRO A 51 -13.55 9.56 1.25
CA PRO A 51 -13.76 10.74 0.41
C PRO A 51 -13.12 12.01 1.01
N CYS A 52 -13.01 12.09 2.34
CA CYS A 52 -12.45 13.23 3.06
C CYS A 52 -10.93 13.24 2.98
N ASN A 53 -10.33 14.43 2.89
CA ASN A 53 -8.88 14.58 2.91
C ASN A 53 -8.37 14.72 4.35
N PHE A 54 -7.29 14.01 4.66
CA PHE A 54 -6.64 14.08 5.97
C PHE A 54 -5.38 14.94 5.91
N ILE A 55 -5.13 15.70 6.97
CA ILE A 55 -3.90 16.46 7.15
C ILE A 55 -2.85 15.64 7.91
N PRO A 56 -1.55 15.74 7.57
CA PRO A 56 -0.49 14.94 8.20
C PRO A 56 -0.48 15.01 9.73
N LEU A 57 -0.72 16.20 10.30
CA LEU A 57 -0.70 16.40 11.74
C LEU A 57 -1.75 15.54 12.47
N VAL A 58 -2.98 15.50 11.95
CA VAL A 58 -4.07 14.70 12.53
C VAL A 58 -3.78 13.21 12.38
N VAL A 59 -3.24 12.79 11.22
CA VAL A 59 -2.85 11.40 11.02
C VAL A 59 -1.76 11.01 12.01
N LYS A 60 -0.73 11.86 12.17
CA LYS A 60 0.37 11.68 13.12
C LYS A 60 -0.13 11.50 14.56
N GLU A 61 -0.97 12.41 15.05
CA GLU A 61 -1.52 12.32 16.41
C GLU A 61 -2.29 11.02 16.66
N ILE A 62 -3.02 10.54 15.64
CA ILE A 62 -3.80 9.30 15.75
C ILE A 62 -2.87 8.08 15.76
N VAL A 63 -1.90 8.01 14.85
CA VAL A 63 -0.99 6.86 14.76
C VAL A 63 -0.03 6.80 15.95
N GLU A 64 0.42 7.93 16.49
CA GLU A 64 1.24 7.96 17.71
C GLU A 64 0.48 7.38 18.91
N LYS A 65 -0.81 7.70 19.05
CA LYS A 65 -1.65 7.14 20.12
C LYS A 65 -1.97 5.67 19.90
N ALA A 66 -2.24 5.27 18.66
CA ALA A 66 -2.65 3.91 18.32
C ALA A 66 -1.47 2.92 18.35
N TRP A 67 -0.33 3.31 17.79
CA TRP A 67 0.84 2.44 17.66
C TRP A 67 1.76 2.51 18.87
N LYS A 68 1.70 3.60 19.65
CA LYS A 68 2.54 3.84 20.84
C LYS A 68 4.02 3.55 20.57
N PRO A 69 4.61 4.14 19.51
CA PRO A 69 5.99 3.83 19.15
C PRO A 69 6.94 4.27 20.28
N SER A 70 7.98 3.48 20.52
CA SER A 70 9.04 3.81 21.46
C SER A 70 9.89 5.00 20.99
N HIS A 71 9.95 5.23 19.68
CA HIS A 71 10.69 6.32 19.05
C HIS A 71 9.76 7.25 18.26
N PRO A 72 10.15 8.52 18.01
CA PRO A 72 9.35 9.44 17.21
C PRO A 72 9.05 8.88 15.82
N ILE A 73 7.81 9.07 15.38
CA ILE A 73 7.38 8.75 14.02
C ILE A 73 7.23 10.03 13.19
N GLN A 74 7.72 10.00 11.95
CA GLN A 74 7.48 11.07 10.99
C GLN A 74 6.36 10.66 10.04
N VAL A 75 5.46 11.59 9.75
CA VAL A 75 4.33 11.38 8.84
C VAL A 75 4.38 12.42 7.74
N THR A 76 4.61 11.96 6.51
CA THR A 76 4.71 12.81 5.33
C THR A 76 3.58 12.46 4.38
N ARG A 77 2.86 13.46 3.85
CA ARG A 77 1.85 13.23 2.83
C ARG A 77 2.53 13.11 1.47
N MET A 78 2.27 12.00 0.79
CA MET A 78 2.80 11.71 -0.54
C MET A 78 1.78 12.06 -1.63
N ASP A 79 0.49 11.83 -1.36
CA ASP A 79 -0.62 12.16 -2.28
C ASP A 79 -1.92 12.38 -1.50
N ARG A 80 -3.07 12.49 -2.17
CA ARG A 80 -4.41 12.51 -1.58
C ARG A 80 -4.63 11.24 -0.76
N ASN A 81 -4.68 11.43 0.56
CA ASN A 81 -4.85 10.38 1.56
C ASN A 81 -3.78 9.27 1.53
N ILE A 82 -2.65 9.49 0.86
CA ILE A 82 -1.50 8.59 0.89
C ILE A 82 -0.41 9.23 1.74
N PHE A 83 0.06 8.50 2.74
CA PHE A 83 1.05 8.96 3.71
C PHE A 83 2.20 7.96 3.82
N GLN A 84 3.42 8.48 3.96
CA GLN A 84 4.58 7.75 4.40
C GLN A 84 4.70 7.89 5.92
N PHE A 85 5.00 6.76 6.57
CA PHE A 85 5.26 6.66 8.00
C PHE A 85 6.70 6.19 8.20
N SER A 86 7.57 7.07 8.64
CA SER A 86 8.99 6.77 8.88
C SER A 86 9.22 6.56 10.36
N PHE A 87 9.67 5.36 10.74
CA PHE A 87 9.85 4.95 12.13
C PHE A 87 11.30 5.12 12.56
N GLY A 88 11.52 5.49 13.82
CA GLY A 88 12.87 5.52 14.41
C GLY A 88 13.41 4.15 14.82
N HIS A 89 12.56 3.11 14.82
CA HIS A 89 12.95 1.76 15.26
C HIS A 89 12.17 0.66 14.51
N GLU A 90 12.85 -0.43 14.18
CA GLU A 90 12.29 -1.54 13.40
C GLU A 90 11.11 -2.21 14.12
N VAL A 91 11.22 -2.44 15.43
CA VAL A 91 10.16 -3.09 16.21
C VAL A 91 8.85 -2.29 16.17
N ASP A 92 8.91 -0.96 16.24
CA ASP A 92 7.72 -0.11 16.17
C ASP A 92 7.05 -0.23 14.79
N ARG A 93 7.85 -0.23 13.72
CA ARG A 93 7.41 -0.46 12.34
C ARG A 93 6.76 -1.83 12.21
N HIS A 94 7.37 -2.86 12.78
CA HIS A 94 6.90 -4.24 12.70
C HIS A 94 5.58 -4.44 13.45
N LEU A 95 5.46 -3.88 14.65
CA LEU A 95 4.22 -3.90 15.45
C LEU A 95 3.10 -3.12 14.77
N ALA A 96 3.38 -1.91 14.27
CA ALA A 96 2.42 -1.14 13.50
C ALA A 96 1.95 -1.91 12.27
N PHE A 97 2.84 -2.60 11.55
CA PHE A 97 2.44 -3.39 10.40
C PHE A 97 1.59 -4.60 10.80
N ASN A 98 2.04 -5.45 11.73
CA ASN A 98 1.41 -6.75 12.01
C ASN A 98 0.12 -6.67 12.81
N ARG A 99 -0.11 -5.58 13.55
CA ARG A 99 -1.37 -5.34 14.27
C ARG A 99 -2.46 -4.69 13.41
N ARG A 100 -2.25 -4.59 12.09
CA ARG A 100 -3.31 -4.18 11.15
C ARG A 100 -4.53 -5.13 11.25
N PRO A 101 -5.75 -4.64 11.00
CA PRO A 101 -6.12 -3.37 10.37
C PRO A 101 -6.02 -2.15 11.29
N TRP A 102 -5.91 -0.96 10.70
CA TRP A 102 -5.97 0.31 11.42
C TRP A 102 -7.08 1.20 10.86
N THR A 103 -7.63 2.06 11.71
CA THR A 103 -8.60 3.08 11.29
C THR A 103 -8.15 4.47 11.73
N ILE A 104 -8.42 5.48 10.90
CA ILE A 104 -8.14 6.88 11.16
C ILE A 104 -9.47 7.63 11.08
N LYS A 105 -10.00 8.08 12.22
CA LYS A 105 -11.35 8.68 12.32
C LYS A 105 -12.45 7.85 11.62
N GLY A 106 -12.43 6.53 11.82
CA GLY A 106 -13.41 5.61 11.22
C GLY A 106 -13.14 5.23 9.76
N ALA A 107 -12.18 5.86 9.08
CA ALA A 107 -11.75 5.45 7.75
C ALA A 107 -10.67 4.37 7.82
N HIS A 108 -10.75 3.36 6.96
CA HIS A 108 -9.77 2.25 6.92
C HIS A 108 -8.41 2.73 6.39
N LEU A 109 -7.33 2.33 7.06
CA LEU A 109 -5.95 2.58 6.64
C LEU A 109 -5.38 1.28 6.05
N VAL A 110 -5.19 1.27 4.72
CA VAL A 110 -4.48 0.19 4.03
C VAL A 110 -2.99 0.45 4.12
N LEU A 111 -2.30 -0.33 4.94
CA LEU A 111 -0.86 -0.20 5.19
C LEU A 111 -0.06 -1.23 4.38
N LYS A 112 1.05 -0.81 3.78
CA LYS A 112 1.98 -1.63 2.98
C LYS A 112 3.41 -1.31 3.37
N THR A 113 4.30 -2.26 3.12
CA THR A 113 5.75 -2.03 3.17
C THR A 113 6.15 -1.14 2.00
N TRP A 114 6.94 -0.09 2.24
CA TRP A 114 7.39 0.78 1.14
C TRP A 114 8.41 0.03 0.27
N SER A 115 8.18 -0.05 -1.05
CA SER A 115 9.19 -0.50 -2.01
C SER A 115 9.86 0.71 -2.65
N LEU A 116 11.18 0.74 -2.64
CA LEU A 116 11.97 1.85 -3.21
C LEU A 116 11.89 1.93 -4.74
N GLU A 117 11.49 0.85 -5.38
CA GLU A 117 11.38 0.76 -6.84
C GLU A 117 10.05 1.31 -7.36
N LEU A 118 9.09 1.58 -6.46
CA LEU A 118 7.75 2.01 -6.81
C LEU A 118 7.48 3.43 -6.30
N THR A 119 6.84 4.22 -7.15
CA THR A 119 6.21 5.48 -6.76
C THR A 119 4.95 5.23 -5.93
N CYS A 120 4.51 6.24 -5.19
CA CYS A 120 3.28 6.13 -4.38
C CYS A 120 2.01 5.82 -5.18
N GLN A 121 2.01 6.11 -6.49
CA GLN A 121 0.88 5.90 -7.41
C GLN A 121 0.86 4.47 -7.97
N GLU A 122 2.01 3.81 -8.06
CA GLU A 122 2.15 2.43 -8.54
C GLU A 122 1.82 1.40 -7.45
N ILE A 123 1.74 1.82 -6.19
CA ILE A 123 1.43 0.91 -5.08
C ILE A 123 -0.05 0.56 -5.08
N ASP A 124 -0.33 -0.74 -5.16
CA ASP A 124 -1.69 -1.27 -5.11
C ASP A 124 -2.26 -1.30 -3.68
N PHE A 125 -3.31 -0.50 -3.47
CA PHE A 125 -4.08 -0.41 -2.24
C PHE A 125 -5.44 -1.11 -2.31
N THR A 126 -5.71 -1.91 -3.35
CA THR A 126 -6.99 -2.60 -3.57
C THR A 126 -7.28 -3.61 -2.46
N PHE A 127 -6.25 -4.26 -1.93
CA PHE A 127 -6.38 -5.29 -0.90
C PHE A 127 -5.74 -4.90 0.43
N SER A 128 -6.41 -5.26 1.52
CA SER A 128 -5.92 -5.12 2.88
C SER A 128 -5.98 -6.45 3.63
N THR A 129 -5.12 -6.62 4.61
CA THR A 129 -5.05 -7.83 5.44
C THR A 129 -5.78 -7.60 6.75
N PHE A 130 -6.56 -8.60 7.15
CA PHE A 130 -7.32 -8.59 8.40
C PHE A 130 -7.08 -9.91 9.14
N TRP A 131 -7.08 -9.84 10.46
CA TRP A 131 -7.30 -11.02 11.30
C TRP A 131 -8.79 -11.30 11.38
N VAL A 132 -9.18 -12.54 11.13
CA VAL A 132 -10.57 -13.01 11.24
C VAL A 132 -10.59 -14.11 12.30
N GLN A 133 -11.38 -13.91 13.34
CA GLN A 133 -11.56 -14.90 14.40
C GLN A 133 -12.79 -15.76 14.11
N ALA A 134 -12.59 -17.07 14.01
CA ALA A 134 -13.67 -18.02 13.88
C ALA A 134 -14.16 -18.47 15.27
N HIS A 135 -15.42 -18.21 15.59
CA HIS A 135 -16.03 -18.55 16.88
C HIS A 135 -16.87 -19.83 16.81
N GLY A 136 -17.03 -20.51 17.94
CA GLY A 136 -17.94 -21.66 18.07
C GLY A 136 -17.44 -22.97 17.43
N LEU A 137 -16.15 -23.05 17.07
CA LEU A 137 -15.52 -24.26 16.55
C LEU A 137 -15.34 -25.29 17.68
N PRO A 138 -15.96 -26.49 17.58
CA PRO A 138 -15.68 -27.60 18.49
C PRO A 138 -14.19 -27.94 18.50
N MET A 139 -13.67 -28.40 19.65
CA MET A 139 -12.25 -28.68 19.84
C MET A 139 -11.67 -29.66 18.80
N LEU A 140 -12.45 -30.68 18.40
CA LEU A 140 -12.05 -31.63 17.35
C LEU A 140 -11.81 -30.96 15.98
N TRP A 141 -12.35 -29.76 15.74
CA TRP A 141 -12.26 -29.06 14.46
C TRP A 141 -11.28 -27.90 14.48
N GLN A 142 -10.64 -27.60 15.62
CA GLN A 142 -9.62 -26.57 15.78
C GLN A 142 -8.25 -27.04 15.23
N GLY A 143 -8.24 -27.49 13.98
CA GLY A 143 -7.03 -27.87 13.25
C GLY A 143 -6.66 -26.82 12.21
N LYS A 144 -5.36 -26.69 11.92
CA LYS A 144 -4.84 -25.74 10.93
C LYS A 144 -5.51 -25.90 9.55
N GLU A 145 -5.78 -27.14 9.14
CA GLU A 145 -6.45 -27.44 7.88
C GLU A 145 -7.88 -26.90 7.83
N ASN A 146 -8.66 -27.09 8.90
CA ASN A 146 -10.03 -26.58 8.98
C ASN A 146 -10.04 -25.04 9.06
N LEU A 147 -9.14 -24.43 9.82
CA LEU A 147 -9.00 -22.96 9.84
C LEU A 147 -8.66 -22.42 8.46
N HIS A 148 -7.77 -23.08 7.72
CA HIS A 148 -7.44 -22.68 6.36
C HIS A 148 -8.67 -22.81 5.45
N ARG A 149 -9.41 -23.93 5.50
CA ARG A 149 -10.64 -24.14 4.71
C ARG A 149 -11.70 -23.08 5.02
N ILE A 150 -11.88 -22.71 6.29
CA ILE A 150 -12.81 -21.66 6.72
C ILE A 150 -12.33 -20.29 6.22
N GLY A 151 -11.06 -19.96 6.45
CA GLY A 151 -10.47 -18.69 6.03
C GLY A 151 -10.53 -18.47 4.52
N GLN A 152 -10.38 -19.54 3.73
CA GLN A 152 -10.51 -19.49 2.27
C GLN A 152 -11.90 -19.04 1.79
N GLN A 153 -12.95 -19.18 2.61
CA GLN A 153 -14.28 -18.64 2.29
C GLN A 153 -14.34 -17.11 2.42
N ALA A 154 -13.51 -16.52 3.27
CA ALA A 154 -13.43 -15.07 3.44
C ALA A 154 -12.45 -14.42 2.44
N GLY A 155 -11.41 -15.14 2.00
CA GLY A 155 -10.47 -14.65 1.01
C GLY A 155 -9.15 -15.42 1.02
N ARG A 156 -8.10 -14.79 0.48
CA ARG A 156 -6.75 -15.39 0.49
C ARG A 156 -6.21 -15.45 1.92
N VAL A 157 -6.04 -16.66 2.44
CA VAL A 157 -5.41 -16.91 3.73
C VAL A 157 -3.91 -16.65 3.63
N LEU A 158 -3.38 -15.79 4.50
CA LEU A 158 -1.93 -15.52 4.59
C LEU A 158 -1.30 -16.28 5.76
N GLU A 159 -2.01 -16.32 6.88
CA GLU A 159 -1.54 -16.89 8.14
C GLU A 159 -2.74 -17.46 8.90
N THR A 160 -2.49 -18.48 9.71
CA THR A 160 -3.47 -19.04 10.65
C THR A 160 -2.82 -19.14 12.02
N ASP A 161 -3.54 -18.66 13.03
CA ASP A 161 -3.17 -18.78 14.43
C ASP A 161 -4.17 -19.70 15.12
N LEU A 162 -3.64 -20.74 15.75
CA LEU A 162 -4.37 -21.62 16.65
C LEU A 162 -4.00 -21.10 18.04
N VAL A 163 -4.86 -20.28 18.64
CA VAL A 163 -4.64 -19.81 20.02
C VAL A 163 -4.48 -21.05 20.89
N ALA A 164 -3.24 -21.40 21.18
CA ALA A 164 -2.81 -22.47 22.05
C ALA A 164 -1.86 -21.86 23.07
N GLU A 165 -2.41 -21.01 23.93
CA GLU A 165 -2.33 -21.10 25.40
C GLU A 165 -2.86 -19.81 26.06
N PRO A 166 -3.38 -19.91 27.30
CA PRO A 166 -4.13 -18.86 28.01
C PRO A 166 -3.31 -17.65 28.46
#